data_AF-A0A7J6TCZ1-F1
#
_entry.id   AF-A0A7J6TCZ1-F1
#
_cell.length_a   1.000
_cell.length_b   1.000
_cell.length_c   1.000
_cell.angle_alpha   90.00
_cell.angle_beta   90.00
_cell.angle_gamma   90.00
#
_symmetry.space_group_name_H-M   'P 1'
#
loop_
_entity.id
_entity.type
_entity.pdbx_description
1 polymer ?
#
loop_
_entity_poly.entity_id
_entity_poly.type
_entity_poly.pdbx_seq_one_letter_code
_entity_poly.pdbx_strand_id
1 'polypeptide(L)'
;MWIDAAQVDLNELGEWEINPDHGRMEEIAGVEFDWLALVNRHHPNNEVWVRRYVTHLQRSLSREPAAEATVLHRPQSRKLEWDCQRNPYMTGTRPSPVRIVDLVPFAYELDILEIRLHELHSVVDVFVIVESTRAFKKWSKSLLLGAALESRRFEAFRDKIVYGVLDDAVEARFRRVNGGKED
;
A
#
# COMPACT_ATOMS: atom_id res chain seq x y z
N MET A 1 -18.50 -4.86 -8.57
CA MET A 1 -18.32 -5.76 -9.71
C MET A 1 -16.83 -5.76 -10.06
N TRP A 2 -16.08 -6.72 -9.53
CA TRP A 2 -14.72 -7.04 -9.94
C TRP A 2 -14.70 -8.57 -10.02
N ILE A 3 -14.32 -9.06 -11.19
CA ILE A 3 -14.49 -10.43 -11.68
C ILE A 3 -13.39 -11.32 -11.08
N ASP A 4 -13.77 -12.58 -10.85
CA ASP A 4 -12.92 -13.68 -10.41
C ASP A 4 -11.63 -13.83 -11.22
N ALA A 5 -10.58 -14.25 -10.51
CA ALA A 5 -9.40 -14.84 -11.11
C ALA A 5 -9.78 -16.21 -11.71
N ALA A 6 -10.03 -16.25 -13.01
CA ALA A 6 -10.00 -17.47 -13.80
C ALA A 6 -8.81 -17.38 -14.77
N GLN A 7 -8.09 -18.49 -14.89
CA GLN A 7 -6.95 -18.70 -15.79
C GLN A 7 -7.30 -18.25 -17.21
N VAL A 8 -6.51 -17.31 -17.76
CA VAL A 8 -6.57 -16.99 -19.20
C VAL A 8 -5.39 -17.68 -19.86
N ASP A 9 -5.69 -18.61 -20.77
CA ASP A 9 -4.72 -19.19 -21.70
C ASP A 9 -4.27 -18.09 -22.68
N LEU A 10 -2.96 -17.79 -22.68
CA LEU A 10 -2.38 -16.70 -23.47
C LEU A 10 -2.37 -17.00 -24.98
N ASN A 11 -2.79 -18.19 -25.42
CA ASN A 11 -2.86 -18.55 -26.83
C ASN A 11 -4.22 -18.26 -27.51
N GLU A 12 -5.24 -17.78 -26.78
CA GLU A 12 -6.54 -17.36 -27.36
C GLU A 12 -6.61 -15.86 -27.68
N LEU A 13 -5.55 -15.09 -27.43
CA LEU A 13 -5.50 -13.67 -27.79
C LEU A 13 -5.19 -13.51 -29.28
N GLY A 14 -6.21 -13.70 -30.11
CA GLY A 14 -6.19 -13.37 -31.53
C GLY A 14 -5.80 -11.90 -31.79
N GLU A 15 -5.28 -11.66 -33.00
CA GLU A 15 -4.86 -10.35 -33.51
C GLU A 15 -5.91 -9.27 -33.23
N TRP A 16 -5.57 -8.29 -32.40
CA TRP A 16 -6.46 -7.18 -32.07
C TRP A 16 -6.47 -6.16 -33.22
N GLU A 17 -7.56 -6.10 -33.98
CA GLU A 17 -7.87 -4.91 -34.79
C GLU A 17 -8.27 -3.75 -33.87
N ILE A 18 -7.54 -2.64 -33.99
CA ILE A 18 -7.80 -1.40 -33.24
C ILE A 18 -9.09 -0.77 -33.79
N ASN A 19 -10.05 -0.50 -32.90
CA ASN A 19 -11.29 0.23 -33.21
C ASN A 19 -10.95 1.63 -33.80
N PRO A 20 -11.36 1.94 -35.05
CA PRO A 20 -11.00 3.17 -35.74
C PRO A 20 -11.66 4.43 -35.17
N ASP A 21 -12.67 4.31 -34.29
CA ASP A 21 -13.36 5.44 -33.65
C ASP A 21 -12.63 5.96 -32.39
N HIS A 22 -11.48 5.38 -32.02
CA HIS A 22 -10.67 5.85 -30.91
C HIS A 22 -9.46 6.61 -31.43
N GLY A 23 -9.44 7.92 -31.15
CA GLY A 23 -8.45 8.91 -31.61
C GLY A 23 -7.02 8.38 -31.72
N ARG A 24 -6.39 8.76 -32.83
CA ARG A 24 -5.12 8.22 -33.32
C ARG A 24 -3.99 8.50 -32.31
N MET A 25 -3.01 7.59 -32.26
CA MET A 25 -1.87 7.69 -31.33
C MET A 25 -1.03 8.97 -31.54
N GLU A 26 -1.08 9.56 -32.73
CA GLU A 26 -0.39 10.81 -33.05
C GLU A 26 -0.87 12.01 -32.22
N GLU A 27 -2.08 11.98 -31.65
CA GLU A 27 -2.63 13.11 -30.86
C GLU A 27 -2.01 13.23 -29.45
N ILE A 28 -1.31 12.21 -28.96
CA ILE A 28 -0.78 12.17 -27.58
C ILE A 28 0.73 12.50 -27.54
N ALA A 29 1.43 12.39 -28.67
CA ALA A 29 2.84 12.70 -28.76
C ALA A 29 3.06 14.22 -28.73
N GLY A 30 3.35 14.77 -27.55
CA GLY A 30 3.70 16.19 -27.35
C GLY A 30 2.68 17.00 -26.55
N VAL A 31 1.68 16.37 -25.95
CA VAL A 31 0.73 17.08 -25.07
C VAL A 31 1.38 17.31 -23.71
N GLU A 32 1.72 18.56 -23.41
CA GLU A 32 2.07 18.99 -22.06
C GLU A 32 0.88 18.75 -21.13
N PHE A 33 1.08 17.97 -20.07
CA PHE A 33 -0.02 17.48 -19.24
C PHE A 33 -0.52 18.58 -18.29
N ASP A 34 -1.67 19.16 -18.61
CA ASP A 34 -2.31 20.22 -17.82
C ASP A 34 -3.09 19.64 -16.62
N TRP A 35 -2.44 19.67 -15.45
CA TRP A 35 -3.02 19.26 -14.16
C TRP A 35 -4.27 20.08 -13.77
N LEU A 36 -4.34 21.36 -14.15
CA LEU A 36 -5.48 22.23 -13.83
C LEU A 36 -6.70 21.86 -14.67
N ALA A 37 -6.50 21.46 -15.93
CA ALA A 37 -7.59 20.98 -16.78
C ALA A 37 -8.21 19.66 -16.30
N LEU A 38 -7.39 18.75 -15.75
CA LEU A 38 -7.85 17.46 -15.21
C LEU A 38 -8.71 17.64 -13.95
N VAL A 39 -8.30 18.53 -13.05
CA VAL A 39 -8.96 18.75 -11.75
C VAL A 39 -10.25 19.57 -11.91
N ASN A 40 -10.27 20.54 -12.82
CA ASN A 40 -11.39 21.49 -12.92
C ASN A 40 -12.52 21.06 -13.86
N ARG A 41 -12.37 19.98 -14.64
CA ARG A 41 -13.44 19.48 -15.50
C ARG A 41 -14.10 18.24 -14.91
N HIS A 42 -15.30 18.42 -14.37
CA HIS A 42 -16.26 17.35 -14.14
C HIS A 42 -16.76 16.79 -15.49
N HIS A 43 -16.01 15.88 -16.10
CA HIS A 43 -16.49 15.08 -17.23
C HIS A 43 -16.75 13.63 -16.79
N PRO A 44 -17.88 13.01 -17.20
CA PRO A 44 -18.22 11.63 -16.86
C PRO A 44 -17.27 10.57 -17.47
N ASN A 45 -16.31 10.96 -18.32
CA ASN A 45 -15.36 10.07 -18.99
C ASN A 45 -13.90 10.23 -18.52
N ASN A 46 -13.66 10.90 -17.39
CA ASN A 46 -12.31 11.10 -16.84
C ASN A 46 -11.59 9.77 -16.53
N GLU A 47 -12.34 8.72 -16.20
CA GLU A 47 -11.77 7.38 -15.95
C GLU A 47 -11.00 6.83 -17.17
N VAL A 48 -11.53 7.02 -18.38
CA VAL A 48 -10.92 6.50 -19.61
C VAL A 48 -9.58 7.20 -19.89
N TRP A 49 -9.55 8.53 -19.75
CA TRP A 49 -8.34 9.32 -19.98
C TRP A 49 -7.28 9.06 -18.92
N VAL A 50 -7.66 9.02 -17.63
CA VAL A 50 -6.75 8.70 -16.54
C VAL A 50 -6.21 7.28 -16.70
N ARG A 51 -7.07 6.30 -17.01
CA ARG A 51 -6.65 4.92 -17.22
C ARG A 51 -5.71 4.77 -18.42
N ARG A 52 -5.98 5.46 -19.54
CA ARG A 52 -5.12 5.44 -20.74
C ARG A 52 -3.77 6.11 -20.45
N TYR A 53 -3.77 7.22 -19.72
CA TYR A 53 -2.55 7.91 -19.29
C TYR A 53 -1.70 7.04 -18.34
N VAL A 54 -2.30 6.48 -17.29
CA VAL A 54 -1.62 5.57 -16.36
C VAL A 54 -1.06 4.36 -17.10
N THR A 55 -1.84 3.73 -17.99
CA THR A 55 -1.36 2.58 -18.80
C THR A 55 -0.17 2.96 -19.68
N HIS A 56 -0.18 4.16 -20.27
CA HIS A 56 0.94 4.65 -21.08
C HIS A 56 2.18 4.92 -20.22
N LEU A 57 2.01 5.63 -19.11
CA LEU A 57 3.09 5.91 -18.16
C LEU A 57 3.63 4.66 -17.50
N GLN A 58 2.83 3.61 -17.31
CA GLN A 58 3.23 2.41 -16.59
C GLN A 58 4.45 1.74 -17.23
N ARG A 59 4.55 1.77 -18.57
CA ARG A 59 5.74 1.27 -19.27
C ARG A 59 7.01 2.08 -18.95
N SER A 60 6.87 3.37 -18.70
CA SER A 60 7.98 4.26 -18.33
C SER A 60 8.29 4.19 -16.84
N LEU A 61 7.26 4.07 -15.99
CA LEU A 61 7.37 3.97 -14.53
C LEU A 61 7.91 2.61 -14.08
N SER A 62 7.64 1.54 -14.84
CA SER A 62 8.13 0.19 -14.54
C SER A 62 9.51 -0.12 -15.10
N ARG A 63 10.12 0.80 -15.88
CA ARG A 63 11.51 0.65 -16.32
C ARG A 63 12.44 1.11 -15.19
N GLU A 64 13.53 0.39 -15.01
CA GLU A 64 14.65 0.91 -14.23
C GLU A 64 15.07 2.27 -14.83
N PRO A 65 15.27 3.30 -14.00
CA PRO A 65 15.62 4.62 -14.49
C PRO A 65 16.92 4.53 -15.31
N ALA A 66 16.94 5.17 -16.47
CA ALA A 66 18.06 5.10 -17.42
C ALA A 66 19.39 5.63 -16.85
N ALA A 67 19.34 6.33 -15.72
CA ALA A 67 20.47 6.77 -14.93
C ALA A 67 20.08 6.74 -13.45
N GLU A 68 21.10 6.64 -12.59
CA GLU A 68 20.93 6.75 -11.15
C GLU A 68 20.25 8.09 -10.80
N ALA A 69 19.23 8.05 -9.95
CA ALA A 69 18.47 9.24 -9.61
C ALA A 69 19.36 10.22 -8.83
N THR A 70 19.70 11.35 -9.44
CA THR A 70 20.45 12.40 -8.76
C THR A 70 19.55 13.09 -7.75
N VAL A 71 19.82 12.92 -6.46
CA VAL A 71 19.11 13.62 -5.39
C VAL A 71 19.45 15.11 -5.46
N LEU A 72 18.62 15.90 -6.16
CA LEU A 72 18.86 17.34 -6.37
C LEU A 72 18.95 18.13 -5.05
N HIS A 73 18.12 17.76 -4.08
CA HIS A 73 18.16 18.32 -2.73
C HIS A 73 17.47 17.36 -1.76
N ARG A 74 18.24 16.74 -0.86
CA ARG A 74 17.63 16.09 0.31
C ARG A 74 17.24 17.24 1.25
N PRO A 75 15.94 17.41 1.59
CA PRO A 75 15.58 18.41 2.59
C PRO A 75 16.43 18.16 3.83
N GLN A 76 17.17 19.18 4.26
CA GLN A 76 17.93 19.07 5.50
C GLN A 76 16.96 18.71 6.60
N SER A 77 17.30 17.69 7.40
CA SER A 77 16.52 17.30 8.56
C SER A 77 16.40 18.52 9.45
N ARG A 78 15.26 19.21 9.40
CA ARG A 78 15.00 20.35 10.26
C ARG A 78 15.03 19.79 11.68
N LYS A 79 15.85 20.36 12.56
CA LYS A 79 15.71 20.07 13.99
C LYS A 79 14.29 20.49 14.37
N LEU A 80 13.43 19.50 14.58
CA LEU A 80 12.10 19.72 15.09
C LEU A 80 12.29 20.27 16.51
N GLU A 81 12.00 21.54 16.71
CA GLU A 81 11.87 22.12 18.03
C GLU A 81 10.51 21.67 18.57
N TRP A 82 10.55 20.70 19.49
CA TRP A 82 9.34 20.16 20.10
C TRP A 82 8.92 21.07 21.25
N ASP A 83 7.81 21.80 21.09
CA ASP A 83 7.16 22.48 22.21
C ASP A 83 6.38 21.46 23.06
N CYS A 84 7.12 20.83 23.97
CA CYS A 84 6.63 19.87 24.94
C CYS A 84 5.63 20.46 25.95
N GLN A 85 5.41 21.79 25.97
CA GLN A 85 4.47 22.44 26.91
C GLN A 85 3.03 22.45 26.38
N ARG A 86 2.84 22.39 25.05
CA ARG A 86 1.50 22.43 24.42
C ARG A 86 0.88 21.07 24.17
N ASN A 87 1.66 19.99 24.25
CA ASN A 87 1.16 18.63 24.02
C ASN A 87 1.30 17.79 25.31
N PRO A 88 0.20 17.44 25.99
CA PRO A 88 0.26 16.70 27.27
C PRO A 88 0.78 15.27 27.12
N TYR A 89 0.90 14.75 25.90
CA TYR A 89 1.31 13.37 25.64
C TYR A 89 2.80 13.22 25.25
N MET A 90 3.47 14.31 24.85
CA MET A 90 4.87 14.30 24.38
C MET A 90 5.70 15.34 25.15
N THR A 91 5.66 15.28 26.48
CA THR A 91 6.16 16.31 27.41
C THR A 91 7.66 16.17 27.77
N GLY A 92 8.52 15.87 26.79
CA GLY A 92 9.99 15.95 26.97
C GLY A 92 10.75 14.63 26.87
N THR A 93 11.97 14.63 27.41
CA THR A 93 12.90 13.49 27.37
C THR A 93 12.56 12.49 28.48
N ARG A 94 12.58 11.20 28.15
CA ARG A 94 12.37 10.14 29.14
C ARG A 94 13.71 9.73 29.77
N PRO A 95 13.73 9.37 31.07
CA PRO A 95 14.95 8.91 31.73
C PRO A 95 15.44 7.55 31.23
N SER A 96 14.55 6.74 30.67
CA SER A 96 14.87 5.48 30.00
C SER A 96 14.05 5.31 28.71
N PRO A 97 14.58 4.60 27.69
CA PRO A 97 13.81 4.24 26.51
C PRO A 97 12.58 3.40 26.90
N VAL A 98 11.43 3.70 26.30
CA VAL A 98 10.27 2.82 26.39
C VAL A 98 10.30 1.80 25.26
N ARG A 99 9.64 0.66 25.49
CA ARG A 99 9.40 -0.31 24.43
C ARG A 99 8.42 0.29 23.40
N ILE A 100 8.80 0.22 22.12
CA ILE A 100 8.01 0.69 20.99
C ILE A 100 7.43 -0.53 20.27
N VAL A 101 6.11 -0.55 20.15
CA VAL A 101 5.36 -1.59 19.43
C VAL A 101 4.66 -0.93 18.24
N ASP A 102 4.91 -1.45 17.04
CA ASP A 102 4.22 -1.02 15.82
C ASP A 102 3.11 -2.01 15.48
N LEU A 103 1.87 -1.52 15.40
CA LEU A 103 0.68 -2.33 15.10
C LEU A 103 0.32 -2.13 13.63
N VAL A 104 0.42 -3.19 12.84
CA VAL A 104 0.24 -3.12 11.39
C VAL A 104 -0.93 -4.01 10.95
N PRO A 105 -2.07 -3.44 10.54
CA PRO A 105 -3.07 -4.21 9.82
C PRO A 105 -2.53 -4.51 8.42
N PHE A 106 -2.48 -5.78 8.06
CA PHE A 106 -1.97 -6.25 6.77
C PHE A 106 -3.10 -6.75 5.89
N ALA A 107 -3.10 -6.32 4.63
CA ALA A 107 -3.93 -6.92 3.59
C ALA A 107 -3.07 -7.65 2.56
N TYR A 108 -2.46 -6.96 1.60
CA TYR A 108 -1.72 -7.61 0.51
C TYR A 108 -0.46 -6.84 0.08
N GLU A 109 -0.14 -5.74 0.76
CA GLU A 109 0.90 -4.79 0.40
C GLU A 109 2.27 -5.24 0.93
N LEU A 110 2.76 -6.39 0.47
CA LEU A 110 4.06 -6.94 0.90
C LEU A 110 5.22 -5.97 0.71
N ASP A 111 5.23 -5.24 -0.41
CA ASP A 111 6.29 -4.26 -0.72
C ASP A 111 6.29 -3.10 0.27
N ILE A 112 5.11 -2.61 0.66
CA ILE A 112 4.96 -1.54 1.64
C ILE A 112 5.35 -2.04 3.03
N LEU A 113 4.99 -3.26 3.37
CA LEU A 113 5.40 -3.87 4.63
C LEU A 113 6.93 -4.00 4.71
N GLU A 114 7.59 -4.47 3.64
CA GLU A 114 9.05 -4.59 3.59
C GLU A 114 9.75 -3.23 3.75
N ILE A 115 9.29 -2.21 3.01
CA ILE A 115 9.82 -0.84 3.17
C ILE A 115 9.65 -0.37 4.62
N ARG A 116 8.45 -0.55 5.19
CA ARG A 116 8.16 -0.15 6.57
C ARG A 116 9.08 -0.86 7.57
N LEU A 117 9.30 -2.17 7.40
CA LEU A 117 10.19 -2.94 8.26
C LEU A 117 11.61 -2.40 8.15
N HIS A 118 12.16 -2.19 6.94
CA HIS A 118 13.49 -1.62 6.77
C HIS A 118 13.66 -0.24 7.43
N GLU A 119 12.69 0.65 7.25
CA GLU A 119 12.75 2.01 7.80
C GLU A 119 12.67 2.00 9.34
N LEU A 120 11.86 1.12 9.92
CA LEU A 120 11.54 1.14 11.35
C LEU A 120 12.32 0.10 12.18
N HIS A 121 13.02 -0.84 11.55
CA HIS A 121 13.66 -1.96 12.24
C HIS A 121 14.63 -1.52 13.36
N SER A 122 15.32 -0.40 13.16
CA SER A 122 16.32 0.10 14.11
C SER A 122 15.72 0.74 15.37
N VAL A 123 14.46 1.19 15.32
CA VAL A 123 13.80 1.95 16.40
C VAL A 123 12.61 1.23 17.02
N VAL A 124 11.99 0.27 16.33
CA VAL A 124 10.88 -0.53 16.84
C VAL A 124 11.42 -1.80 17.52
N ASP A 125 10.85 -2.13 18.68
CA ASP A 125 11.19 -3.34 19.41
C ASP A 125 10.40 -4.55 18.91
N VAL A 126 9.11 -4.36 18.59
CA VAL A 126 8.21 -5.43 18.13
C VAL A 126 7.24 -4.89 17.07
N PHE A 127 7.10 -5.62 15.97
CA PHE A 127 6.05 -5.43 14.97
C PHE A 127 4.94 -6.44 15.22
N VAL A 128 3.74 -5.99 15.58
CA VAL A 128 2.56 -6.86 15.64
C VAL A 128 1.80 -6.67 14.33
N ILE A 129 1.88 -7.67 13.47
CA ILE A 129 1.26 -7.63 12.16
C ILE A 129 0.03 -8.53 12.18
N VAL A 130 -1.12 -7.96 11.88
CA VAL A 130 -2.41 -8.66 11.95
C VAL A 130 -2.99 -8.79 10.54
N GLU A 131 -3.21 -10.02 10.09
CA GLU A 131 -3.90 -10.31 8.82
C GLU A 131 -5.29 -10.89 9.11
N SER A 132 -6.32 -10.37 8.43
CA SER A 132 -7.69 -10.85 8.59
C SER A 132 -8.07 -11.86 7.51
N THR A 133 -8.84 -12.89 7.87
CA THR A 133 -9.48 -13.82 6.90
C THR A 133 -10.69 -13.20 6.21
N ARG A 134 -11.07 -11.97 6.58
CA ARG A 134 -12.21 -11.22 6.04
C ARG A 134 -11.73 -9.94 5.37
N ALA A 135 -12.16 -9.74 4.13
CA ALA A 135 -12.03 -8.45 3.46
C ALA A 135 -12.99 -7.42 4.07
N PHE A 136 -12.79 -6.13 3.79
CA PHE A 136 -13.68 -5.05 4.22
C PHE A 136 -15.15 -5.29 3.82
N LYS A 137 -15.40 -5.94 2.68
CA LYS A 137 -16.74 -6.34 2.20
C LYS A 137 -17.24 -7.68 2.78
N LYS A 138 -16.60 -8.19 3.83
CA LYS A 138 -16.92 -9.44 4.57
C LYS A 138 -16.78 -10.76 3.80
N TRP A 139 -16.28 -10.73 2.57
CA TRP A 139 -15.93 -11.96 1.85
C TRP A 139 -14.65 -12.58 2.37
N SER A 140 -14.51 -13.89 2.21
CA SER A 140 -13.32 -14.64 2.60
C SER A 140 -12.10 -14.15 1.82
N LYS A 141 -11.02 -13.91 2.54
CA LYS A 141 -9.75 -13.39 2.04
C LYS A 141 -8.68 -14.45 2.29
N SER A 142 -7.96 -14.84 1.24
CA SER A 142 -6.79 -15.71 1.39
C SER A 142 -5.68 -14.98 2.14
N LEU A 143 -5.06 -15.68 3.09
CA LEU A 143 -3.93 -15.18 3.86
C LEU A 143 -2.64 -15.32 3.05
N LEU A 144 -1.85 -14.26 2.99
CA LEU A 144 -0.59 -14.21 2.25
C LEU A 144 0.62 -14.11 3.18
N LEU A 145 0.46 -13.45 4.33
CA LEU A 145 1.60 -13.03 5.14
C LEU A 145 2.35 -14.21 5.74
N GLY A 146 1.64 -15.23 6.24
CA GLY A 146 2.26 -16.39 6.88
C GLY A 146 3.31 -17.07 5.98
N ALA A 147 2.97 -17.31 4.71
CA ALA A 147 3.90 -17.90 3.76
C ALA A 147 5.03 -16.92 3.37
N ALA A 148 4.71 -15.64 3.24
CA ALA A 148 5.70 -14.61 2.91
C ALA A 148 6.77 -14.47 4.02
N LEU A 149 6.36 -14.54 5.29
CA LEU A 149 7.28 -14.46 6.43
C LEU A 149 8.31 -15.60 6.42
N GLU A 150 7.94 -16.79 5.94
CA GLU A 150 8.86 -17.93 5.81
C GLU A 150 9.84 -17.82 4.62
N SER A 151 9.65 -16.84 3.74
CA SER A 151 10.59 -16.57 2.66
C SER A 151 11.84 -15.80 3.14
N ARG A 152 12.93 -15.89 2.36
CA ARG A 152 14.16 -15.13 2.59
C ARG A 152 13.95 -13.61 2.63
N ARG A 153 12.91 -13.11 1.95
CA ARG A 153 12.56 -11.69 1.86
C ARG A 153 12.36 -11.03 3.23
N PHE A 154 11.81 -11.78 4.19
CA PHE A 154 11.51 -11.26 5.53
C PHE A 154 12.38 -11.87 6.64
N GLU A 155 13.38 -12.68 6.29
CA GLU A 155 14.23 -13.40 7.24
C GLU A 155 14.89 -12.47 8.27
N ALA A 156 15.36 -11.31 7.82
CA ALA A 156 16.06 -10.32 8.66
C ALA A 156 15.20 -9.64 9.73
N PHE A 157 13.87 -9.81 9.70
CA PHE A 157 12.94 -9.13 10.60
C PHE A 157 12.18 -10.07 11.54
N ARG A 158 12.31 -11.40 11.34
CA ARG A 158 11.46 -12.40 12.01
C ARG A 158 11.58 -12.36 13.52
N ASP A 159 12.75 -12.00 14.05
CA ASP A 159 13.02 -11.88 15.48
C ASP A 159 12.16 -10.81 16.18
N LYS A 160 11.68 -9.81 15.42
CA LYS A 160 10.83 -8.74 15.92
C LYS A 160 9.37 -8.85 15.52
N ILE A 161 8.99 -9.81 14.67
CA ILE A 161 7.62 -9.92 14.15
C ILE A 161 6.77 -10.87 15.01
N VAL A 162 5.64 -10.36 15.48
CA VAL A 162 4.53 -11.14 16.02
C VAL A 162 3.41 -11.13 14.99
N TYR A 163 3.18 -12.28 14.35
CA TYR A 163 2.11 -12.44 13.37
C TYR A 163 0.84 -12.96 14.02
N GLY A 164 -0.26 -12.21 13.87
CA GLY A 164 -1.60 -12.61 14.32
C GLY A 164 -2.57 -12.77 13.16
N VAL A 165 -3.39 -13.82 13.20
CA VAL A 165 -4.52 -13.99 12.28
C VAL A 165 -5.81 -13.60 12.99
N LEU A 166 -6.57 -12.70 12.39
CA LEU A 166 -7.92 -12.36 12.80
C LEU A 166 -8.92 -13.18 11.98
N ASP A 167 -9.47 -14.21 12.61
CA ASP A 167 -10.53 -15.04 12.03
C ASP A 167 -11.87 -14.85 12.77
N ASP A 168 -12.91 -15.51 12.29
CA ASP A 168 -14.26 -15.44 12.86
C ASP A 168 -14.29 -15.94 14.32
N ALA A 169 -13.42 -16.89 14.70
CA ALA A 169 -13.38 -17.44 16.05
C ALA A 169 -12.79 -16.42 17.05
N VAL A 170 -11.74 -15.72 16.63
CA VAL A 170 -11.14 -14.60 17.36
C VAL A 170 -12.15 -13.46 17.48
N GLU A 171 -12.84 -13.10 16.40
CA GLU A 171 -13.88 -12.06 16.43
C GLU A 171 -15.03 -12.42 17.40
N ALA A 172 -15.52 -13.66 17.35
CA ALA A 172 -16.55 -14.15 18.26
C ALA A 172 -16.10 -14.15 19.73
N ARG A 173 -14.80 -14.41 20.00
CA ARG A 173 -14.23 -14.29 21.34
C ARG A 173 -14.21 -12.83 21.82
N PHE A 174 -13.83 -11.89 20.98
CA PHE A 174 -13.84 -10.46 21.33
C PHE A 174 -15.24 -9.95 21.65
N ARG A 175 -16.26 -10.34 20.87
CA ARG A 175 -17.66 -9.97 21.13
C ARG A 175 -18.17 -10.49 22.48
N ARG A 176 -17.77 -11.70 22.87
CA ARG A 176 -18.12 -12.28 24.17
C ARG A 176 -17.48 -11.54 25.34
N VAL A 177 -16.21 -11.13 25.19
CA VAL A 177 -15.49 -10.38 26.23
C VAL A 177 -16.06 -8.96 26.40
N ASN A 178 -16.50 -8.33 25.31
CA ASN A 178 -16.98 -6.95 25.33
C ASN A 178 -18.49 -6.81 25.61
N GLY A 179 -19.18 -7.87 26.06
CA GLY A 179 -20.59 -7.80 26.48
C GLY A 179 -21.55 -7.44 25.34
N GLY A 180 -21.52 -8.19 24.24
CA GLY A 180 -22.23 -7.92 22.99
C GLY A 180 -23.65 -7.34 23.14
N LYS A 181 -23.84 -6.13 22.61
CA LYS A 181 -25.13 -5.72 22.03
C LYS A 181 -25.09 -6.11 20.56
N GLU A 182 -26.02 -6.97 20.17
CA GLU A 182 -26.36 -7.22 18.76
C GLU A 182 -27.24 -6.06 18.27
N ASP A 183 -26.92 -5.53 17.08
CA ASP A 183 -27.82 -4.68 16.29
C ASP A 183 -28.70 -5.57 15.39
#